data_AF-A0A0A5FQT2-F1
#
_entry.id   AF-A0A0A5FQT2-F1
#
_cell.length_a   1.000
_cell.length_b   1.000
_cell.length_c   1.000
_cell.angle_alpha   90.00
_cell.angle_beta   90.00
_cell.angle_gamma   90.00
#
_symmetry.space_group_name_H-M   'P 1'
#
loop_
_entity.id
_entity.type
_entity.pdbx_description
1 polymer ?
#
loop_
_entity_poly.entity_id
_entity_poly.type
_entity_poly.pdbx_seq_one_letter_code
_entity_poly.pdbx_strand_id
1 'polypeptide(L)'
;MSNLNDIFDRLFASKIPKQNIVEAQEISIFEKIAKSHDIEQIRPPKQEIRDLFGKSNEVFSNTIGTHPDFKDVSMLPINQYICSLFLDISGSTKLGLKFPLSEVRLYKNVIVSTAIELFQAFDGHIHRLQGDAVFAYFGHQSLNKSDAIINALNAASMMQSYNKHTLSKFFEENDLSPLKIKIGIDIGDDSEVMWSEYGIDNITEVTSTSIHTDLAAKLQSKSPRNKIMIGENIYKYLDLSDEFFEVKTVIKDGESVEERYVLEESKSHAYYQMRVFDWEKYLNSFSFLPKTKDFNNYISPTDFEVVCYVKKNDSDQYTRYFQSSSSLDKGMKVMFELFNYANMPIGNIKWRVVNYGDEAEQSEKDLEYYMKDFEGEYFCEQSTAYTGLHFMECYIYNPESKLIAKDRSGIYINDEIRDFRKLSITENWVKK
;
A
#
# COMPACT_ATOMS: atom_id res chain seq x y z
N MET A 1 -1.58 -1.85 -17.75
CA MET A 1 -2.73 -1.34 -16.98
C MET A 1 -4.10 -1.93 -17.34
N SER A 2 -4.31 -2.61 -18.49
CA SER A 2 -5.68 -2.99 -18.92
C SER A 2 -6.44 -3.91 -17.95
N ASN A 3 -5.80 -4.96 -17.41
CA ASN A 3 -6.46 -5.88 -16.48
C ASN A 3 -6.75 -5.25 -15.11
N LEU A 4 -5.81 -4.49 -14.54
CA LEU A 4 -6.06 -3.80 -13.26
C LEU A 4 -7.11 -2.69 -13.39
N ASN A 5 -7.09 -1.94 -14.50
CA ASN A 5 -8.10 -0.93 -14.77
C ASN A 5 -9.49 -1.57 -14.95
N ASP A 6 -9.59 -2.75 -15.56
CA ASP A 6 -10.85 -3.49 -15.64
C ASP A 6 -11.38 -3.87 -14.25
N ILE A 7 -10.52 -4.38 -13.36
CA ILE A 7 -10.88 -4.67 -11.97
C ILE A 7 -11.39 -3.40 -11.28
N PHE A 8 -10.71 -2.27 -11.47
CA PHE A 8 -11.09 -0.98 -10.90
C PHE A 8 -12.40 -0.44 -11.48
N ASP A 9 -12.61 -0.54 -12.78
CA ASP A 9 -13.82 -0.07 -13.44
C ASP A 9 -15.03 -0.92 -13.00
N ARG A 10 -14.86 -2.25 -12.88
CA ARG A 10 -15.87 -3.15 -12.27
C ARG A 10 -16.11 -2.85 -10.80
N LEU A 11 -15.06 -2.55 -10.04
CA LEU A 11 -15.17 -2.15 -8.63
C LEU A 11 -16.02 -0.88 -8.51
N PHE A 12 -15.72 0.16 -9.30
CA PHE A 12 -16.50 1.40 -9.34
C PHE A 12 -17.96 1.15 -9.75
N ALA A 13 -18.19 0.41 -10.83
CA ALA A 13 -19.53 0.12 -11.34
C ALA A 13 -20.40 -0.58 -10.30
N SER A 14 -19.83 -1.51 -9.52
CA SER A 14 -20.55 -2.23 -8.47
C SER A 14 -21.05 -1.35 -7.30
N LYS A 15 -20.51 -0.14 -7.13
CA LYS A 15 -20.88 0.78 -6.02
C LYS A 15 -22.02 1.72 -6.36
N ILE A 16 -22.46 1.74 -7.62
CA ILE A 16 -23.55 2.58 -8.08
C ILE A 16 -24.88 1.90 -7.69
N PRO A 17 -25.73 2.53 -6.85
CA PRO A 17 -26.99 1.93 -6.41
C PRO A 17 -27.97 1.71 -7.58
N LYS A 18 -28.50 0.48 -7.72
CA LYS A 18 -29.44 0.11 -8.80
C LYS A 18 -30.77 0.88 -8.79
N GLN A 19 -31.23 1.33 -7.62
CA GLN A 19 -32.52 2.03 -7.45
C GLN A 19 -32.47 3.53 -7.81
N ASN A 20 -31.27 4.12 -7.91
CA ASN A 20 -31.11 5.51 -8.34
C ASN A 20 -31.07 5.65 -9.87
N ILE A 21 -31.16 4.55 -10.61
CA ILE A 21 -31.09 4.45 -12.09
C ILE A 21 -32.47 4.77 -12.75
N VAL A 22 -33.43 5.33 -12.02
CA VAL A 22 -34.82 5.44 -12.53
C VAL A 22 -35.40 6.86 -12.46
N GLU A 23 -34.88 7.76 -11.62
CA GLU A 23 -35.53 9.06 -11.39
C GLU A 23 -34.53 10.22 -11.24
N ALA A 24 -33.88 10.61 -12.34
CA ALA A 24 -33.60 12.02 -12.70
C ALA A 24 -32.86 12.06 -14.04
N GLN A 25 -33.21 13.02 -14.90
CA GLN A 25 -32.62 13.20 -16.23
C GLN A 25 -31.10 13.52 -16.20
N GLU A 26 -30.52 13.80 -15.03
CA GLU A 26 -29.09 14.06 -14.82
C GLU A 26 -28.31 12.86 -14.23
N ILE A 27 -29.00 11.76 -13.85
CA ILE A 27 -28.38 10.49 -13.39
C ILE A 27 -27.97 9.57 -14.58
N SER A 28 -28.12 10.03 -15.83
CA SER A 28 -27.83 9.23 -17.04
C SER A 28 -26.38 8.70 -17.13
N ILE A 29 -25.46 9.33 -16.41
CA ILE A 29 -24.02 9.02 -16.35
C ILE A 29 -23.78 7.64 -15.71
N PHE A 30 -24.38 7.43 -14.55
CA PHE A 30 -24.24 6.22 -13.76
C PHE A 30 -25.10 5.07 -14.34
N GLU A 31 -26.21 5.39 -15.01
CA GLU A 31 -27.05 4.40 -15.68
C GLU A 31 -26.38 3.76 -16.91
N LYS A 32 -25.64 4.55 -17.72
CA LYS A 32 -24.86 4.02 -18.85
C LYS A 32 -23.83 3.00 -18.38
N ILE A 33 -23.22 3.25 -17.22
CA ILE A 33 -22.20 2.38 -16.62
C ILE A 33 -22.83 1.06 -16.16
N ALA A 34 -23.90 1.13 -15.37
CA ALA A 34 -24.62 -0.05 -14.89
C ALA A 34 -25.23 -0.90 -16.02
N LYS A 35 -25.62 -0.29 -17.15
CA LYS A 35 -26.17 -0.98 -18.33
C LYS A 35 -25.10 -1.51 -19.29
N SER A 36 -23.88 -0.96 -19.26
CA SER A 36 -22.80 -1.34 -20.20
C SER A 36 -22.03 -2.62 -19.82
N HIS A 37 -22.18 -3.09 -18.58
CA HIS A 37 -21.42 -4.22 -18.04
C HIS A 37 -22.35 -5.28 -17.43
N ASP A 38 -23.17 -5.91 -18.27
CA ASP A 38 -23.63 -7.28 -18.02
C ASP A 38 -22.43 -8.21 -18.26
N ILE A 39 -21.56 -8.37 -17.25
CA ILE A 39 -20.46 -9.34 -17.31
C ILE A 39 -20.72 -10.44 -16.29
N GLU A 40 -20.79 -11.67 -16.81
CA GLU A 40 -20.79 -12.93 -16.08
C GLU A 40 -19.74 -12.91 -14.96
N GLN A 41 -20.19 -13.01 -13.71
CA GLN A 41 -19.33 -13.01 -12.53
C GLN A 41 -18.60 -14.34 -12.40
N ILE A 42 -17.33 -14.39 -12.80
CA ILE A 42 -16.45 -15.51 -12.43
C ILE A 42 -15.79 -15.27 -11.06
N ARG A 43 -15.53 -14.00 -10.63
CA ARG A 43 -15.09 -13.60 -9.26
C ARG A 43 -15.45 -12.14 -8.90
N PRO A 44 -15.61 -11.78 -7.61
CA PRO A 44 -15.79 -10.38 -7.18
C PRO A 44 -14.50 -9.55 -7.27
N PRO A 45 -14.55 -8.24 -7.62
CA PRO A 45 -13.35 -7.39 -7.78
C PRO A 45 -12.41 -7.35 -6.56
N LYS A 46 -12.96 -7.36 -5.33
CA LYS A 46 -12.17 -7.43 -4.09
C LYS A 46 -11.31 -8.69 -4.03
N GLN A 47 -11.82 -9.84 -4.46
CA GLN A 47 -11.09 -11.10 -4.44
C GLN A 47 -9.97 -11.12 -5.49
N GLU A 48 -10.20 -10.52 -6.66
CA GLU A 48 -9.16 -10.43 -7.69
C GLU A 48 -7.97 -9.59 -7.23
N ILE A 49 -8.22 -8.48 -6.51
CA ILE A 49 -7.16 -7.70 -5.88
C ILE A 49 -6.42 -8.54 -4.84
N ARG A 50 -7.13 -9.32 -4.03
CA ARG A 50 -6.50 -10.21 -3.04
C ARG A 50 -5.61 -11.28 -3.70
N ASP A 51 -6.10 -11.90 -4.77
CA ASP A 51 -5.39 -12.94 -5.52
C ASP A 51 -4.07 -12.41 -6.12
N LEU A 52 -4.05 -11.15 -6.62
CA LEU A 52 -2.84 -10.51 -7.12
C LEU A 52 -1.71 -10.43 -6.07
N PHE A 53 -2.08 -10.30 -4.79
CA PHE A 53 -1.14 -10.22 -3.67
C PHE A 53 -1.07 -11.54 -2.86
N GLY A 54 -1.54 -12.66 -3.42
CA GLY A 54 -1.46 -13.97 -2.78
C GLY A 54 -2.34 -14.14 -1.53
N LYS A 55 -3.33 -13.28 -1.32
CA LYS A 55 -4.21 -13.31 -0.15
C LYS A 55 -5.42 -14.22 -0.37
N SER A 56 -5.25 -15.51 -0.14
CA SER A 56 -6.31 -16.52 -0.36
C SER A 56 -7.34 -16.65 0.77
N ASN A 57 -7.03 -16.16 1.97
CA ASN A 57 -7.91 -16.30 3.13
C ASN A 57 -9.09 -15.32 3.06
N GLU A 58 -10.08 -15.50 3.95
CA GLU A 58 -11.09 -14.46 4.16
C GLU A 58 -10.44 -13.16 4.63
N VAL A 59 -11.10 -12.03 4.33
CA VAL A 59 -10.64 -10.72 4.84
C VAL A 59 -10.65 -10.73 6.37
N PHE A 60 -9.66 -10.08 6.98
CA PHE A 60 -9.55 -10.02 8.45
C PHE A 60 -10.81 -9.51 9.15
N SER A 61 -11.50 -8.52 8.57
CA SER A 61 -12.73 -7.97 9.15
C SER A 61 -13.73 -7.49 8.11
N ASN A 62 -15.01 -7.77 8.37
CA ASN A 62 -16.16 -7.30 7.58
C ASN A 62 -17.02 -6.27 8.33
N THR A 63 -16.60 -5.82 9.51
CA THR A 63 -17.36 -4.90 10.37
C THR A 63 -16.63 -3.58 10.56
N ILE A 64 -17.39 -2.54 10.92
CA ILE A 64 -16.86 -1.25 11.35
C ILE A 64 -16.86 -1.16 12.89
N GLY A 65 -15.91 -0.43 13.48
CA GLY A 65 -15.93 -0.06 14.89
C GLY A 65 -14.84 -0.75 15.70
N THR A 66 -15.23 -1.55 16.70
CA THR A 66 -14.29 -2.25 17.59
C THR A 66 -13.44 -3.25 16.82
N HIS A 67 -12.12 -3.09 16.94
CA HIS A 67 -11.14 -3.99 16.33
C HIS A 67 -11.36 -5.44 16.81
N PRO A 68 -11.26 -6.45 15.92
CA PRO A 68 -11.55 -7.85 16.27
C PRO A 68 -10.82 -8.39 17.50
N ASP A 69 -9.55 -7.98 17.70
CA ASP A 69 -8.74 -8.39 18.86
C ASP A 69 -9.28 -7.86 20.20
N PHE A 70 -10.08 -6.78 20.19
CA PHE A 70 -10.53 -6.08 21.40
C PHE A 70 -12.06 -6.14 21.60
N LYS A 71 -12.70 -7.16 21.03
CA LYS A 71 -14.13 -7.42 21.28
C LYS A 71 -14.42 -7.81 22.73
N ASP A 72 -13.48 -8.49 23.38
CA ASP A 72 -13.56 -8.77 24.81
C ASP A 72 -13.01 -7.58 25.59
N VAL A 73 -13.92 -6.65 25.93
CA VAL A 73 -13.59 -5.43 26.67
C VAL A 73 -13.05 -5.69 28.07
N SER A 74 -13.23 -6.90 28.63
CA SER A 74 -12.73 -7.25 29.97
C SER A 74 -11.20 -7.35 30.03
N MET A 75 -10.55 -7.49 28.87
CA MET A 75 -9.09 -7.51 28.73
C MET A 75 -8.47 -6.12 28.59
N LEU A 76 -9.29 -5.06 28.52
CA LEU A 76 -8.82 -3.68 28.35
C LEU A 76 -8.54 -3.02 29.72
N PRO A 77 -7.54 -2.11 29.80
CA PRO A 77 -6.67 -1.67 28.72
C PRO A 77 -5.56 -2.68 28.41
N ILE A 78 -5.15 -2.75 27.14
CA ILE A 78 -4.03 -3.58 26.68
C ILE A 78 -3.13 -2.81 25.72
N ASN A 79 -1.84 -3.09 25.79
CA ASN A 79 -0.85 -2.54 24.88
C ASN A 79 -0.67 -3.49 23.69
N GLN A 80 -0.89 -2.98 22.48
CA GLN A 80 -0.71 -3.74 21.24
C GLN A 80 -0.45 -2.78 20.09
N TYR A 81 0.62 -3.03 19.34
CA TYR A 81 1.03 -2.23 18.18
C TYR A 81 -0.13 -2.08 17.18
N ILE A 82 -0.12 -0.97 16.42
CA ILE A 82 -1.03 -0.83 15.28
C ILE A 82 -0.50 0.15 14.24
N CYS A 83 -0.71 -0.18 12.97
CA CYS A 83 -0.51 0.73 11.84
C CYS A 83 -1.84 1.43 11.53
N SER A 84 -1.86 2.75 11.66
CA SER A 84 -3.05 3.59 11.45
C SER A 84 -3.00 4.25 10.08
N LEU A 85 -4.11 4.18 9.34
CA LEU A 85 -4.28 4.84 8.04
C LEU A 85 -5.49 5.77 8.08
N PHE A 86 -5.27 7.03 7.72
CA PHE A 86 -6.33 8.01 7.52
C PHE A 86 -6.41 8.41 6.05
N LEU A 87 -7.61 8.37 5.49
CA LEU A 87 -7.94 8.85 4.16
C LEU A 87 -8.95 9.99 4.24
N ASP A 88 -8.79 11.01 3.41
CA ASP A 88 -9.71 12.15 3.27
C ASP A 88 -9.88 12.56 1.81
N ILE A 89 -11.07 13.06 1.47
CA ILE A 89 -11.42 13.53 0.13
C ILE A 89 -11.30 15.07 0.10
N SER A 90 -10.13 15.54 -0.35
CA SER A 90 -9.84 16.97 -0.48
C SER A 90 -10.83 17.66 -1.44
N GLY A 91 -11.49 18.69 -0.92
CA GLY A 91 -12.40 19.54 -1.70
C GLY A 91 -13.82 19.01 -1.79
N SER A 92 -14.15 17.92 -1.10
CA SER A 92 -15.51 17.36 -1.07
C SER A 92 -16.56 18.37 -0.56
N THR A 93 -16.18 19.27 0.36
CA THR A 93 -17.07 20.32 0.88
C THR A 93 -17.55 21.26 -0.22
N LYS A 94 -16.73 21.49 -1.26
CA LYS A 94 -17.09 22.33 -2.39
C LYS A 94 -18.07 21.65 -3.34
N LEU A 95 -18.24 20.32 -3.27
CA LEU A 95 -19.25 19.61 -4.06
C LEU A 95 -20.67 20.06 -3.69
N GLY A 96 -20.93 20.33 -2.40
CA GLY A 96 -22.23 20.85 -1.94
C GLY A 96 -22.58 22.24 -2.46
N LEU A 97 -21.62 22.97 -3.03
CA LEU A 97 -21.85 24.26 -3.69
C LEU A 97 -22.17 24.09 -5.18
N LYS A 98 -21.93 22.90 -5.75
CA LYS A 98 -22.02 22.62 -7.19
C LYS A 98 -23.12 21.63 -7.53
N PHE A 99 -23.46 20.72 -6.61
CA PHE A 99 -24.41 19.62 -6.85
C PHE A 99 -25.47 19.54 -5.75
N PRO A 100 -26.67 19.02 -6.08
CA PRO A 100 -27.67 18.62 -5.08
C PRO A 100 -27.10 17.64 -4.04
N LEU A 101 -27.62 17.68 -2.81
CA LEU A 101 -27.13 16.84 -1.71
C LEU A 101 -27.19 15.34 -2.01
N SER A 102 -28.17 14.89 -2.80
CA SER A 102 -28.30 13.49 -3.25
C SER A 102 -27.10 13.02 -4.07
N GLU A 103 -26.62 13.85 -4.99
CA GLU A 103 -25.45 13.58 -5.83
C GLU A 103 -24.16 13.66 -5.02
N VAL A 104 -24.02 14.69 -4.17
CA VAL A 104 -22.86 14.80 -3.27
C VAL A 104 -22.73 13.56 -2.39
N ARG A 105 -23.84 13.09 -1.83
CA ARG A 105 -23.89 11.84 -1.06
C ARG A 105 -23.47 10.65 -1.90
N LEU A 106 -23.94 10.54 -3.14
CA LEU A 106 -23.57 9.44 -4.04
C LEU A 106 -22.05 9.43 -4.31
N TYR A 107 -21.47 10.56 -4.70
CA TYR A 107 -20.03 10.66 -4.97
C TYR A 107 -19.20 10.30 -3.74
N LYS A 108 -19.55 10.86 -2.57
CA LYS A 108 -18.86 10.53 -1.30
C LYS A 108 -18.97 9.04 -0.98
N ASN A 109 -20.16 8.48 -1.10
CA ASN A 109 -20.41 7.07 -0.76
C ASN A 109 -19.63 6.13 -1.68
N VAL A 110 -19.56 6.39 -2.98
CA VAL A 110 -18.78 5.56 -3.91
C VAL A 110 -17.32 5.51 -3.49
N ILE A 111 -16.70 6.66 -3.21
CA ILE A 111 -15.28 6.71 -2.84
C ILE A 111 -15.03 6.06 -1.49
N VAL A 112 -15.86 6.35 -0.49
CA VAL A 112 -15.76 5.72 0.83
C VAL A 112 -15.93 4.21 0.72
N SER A 113 -16.91 3.73 -0.05
CA SER A 113 -17.14 2.29 -0.24
C SER A 113 -15.99 1.59 -0.98
N THR A 114 -15.40 2.24 -1.99
CA THR A 114 -14.21 1.71 -2.66
C THR A 114 -13.01 1.68 -1.71
N ALA A 115 -12.80 2.73 -0.92
CA ALA A 115 -11.73 2.75 0.08
C ALA A 115 -11.89 1.61 1.10
N ILE A 116 -13.11 1.37 1.59
CA ILE A 116 -13.42 0.24 2.49
C ILE A 116 -13.02 -1.08 1.85
N GLU A 117 -13.43 -1.33 0.60
CA GLU A 117 -13.14 -2.62 -0.06
C GLU A 117 -11.66 -2.81 -0.38
N LEU A 118 -10.97 -1.75 -0.80
CA LEU A 118 -9.53 -1.81 -1.01
C LEU A 118 -8.79 -2.05 0.30
N PHE A 119 -9.15 -1.35 1.38
CA PHE A 119 -8.48 -1.55 2.67
C PHE A 119 -8.73 -2.96 3.21
N GLN A 120 -9.96 -3.47 3.11
CA GLN A 120 -10.27 -4.87 3.45
C GLN A 120 -9.55 -5.88 2.56
N ALA A 121 -9.30 -5.57 1.28
CA ALA A 121 -8.53 -6.45 0.39
C ALA A 121 -7.10 -6.67 0.93
N PHE A 122 -6.55 -5.71 1.66
CA PHE A 122 -5.26 -5.81 2.33
C PHE A 122 -5.39 -6.05 3.84
N ASP A 123 -6.50 -6.66 4.28
CA ASP A 123 -6.75 -7.04 5.67
C ASP A 123 -6.81 -5.88 6.67
N GLY A 124 -7.08 -4.66 6.18
CA GLY A 124 -7.37 -3.50 7.01
C GLY A 124 -8.75 -3.58 7.67
N HIS A 125 -8.83 -3.20 8.94
CA HIS A 125 -10.08 -3.07 9.69
C HIS A 125 -10.56 -1.61 9.72
N ILE A 126 -11.80 -1.37 9.32
CA ILE A 126 -12.37 -0.02 9.31
C ILE A 126 -12.82 0.34 10.73
N HIS A 127 -12.19 1.33 11.35
CA HIS A 127 -12.57 1.78 12.67
C HIS A 127 -13.73 2.79 12.60
N ARG A 128 -13.58 3.83 11.76
CA ARG A 128 -14.58 4.92 11.67
C ARG A 128 -14.72 5.45 10.25
N LEU A 129 -15.93 5.94 9.96
CA LEU A 129 -16.23 6.82 8.84
C LEU A 129 -16.58 8.19 9.40
N GLN A 130 -15.87 9.23 8.98
CA GLN A 130 -16.10 10.60 9.43
C GLN A 130 -16.46 11.48 8.23
N GLY A 131 -17.73 11.42 7.83
CA GLY A 131 -18.19 12.08 6.62
C GLY A 131 -17.58 11.43 5.38
N ASP A 132 -16.58 12.09 4.78
CA ASP A 132 -15.81 11.62 3.61
C ASP A 132 -14.41 11.12 3.97
N ALA A 133 -14.09 11.04 5.26
CA ALA A 133 -12.86 10.44 5.74
C ALA A 133 -13.06 8.99 6.17
N VAL A 134 -12.03 8.16 5.97
CA VAL A 134 -11.97 6.76 6.40
C VAL A 134 -10.78 6.59 7.32
N PHE A 135 -11.01 6.03 8.50
CA PHE A 135 -9.97 5.64 9.44
C PHE A 135 -9.92 4.10 9.54
N ALA A 136 -8.77 3.52 9.19
CA ALA A 136 -8.55 2.09 9.22
C ALA A 136 -7.29 1.72 10.00
N TYR A 137 -7.31 0.53 10.57
CA TYR A 137 -6.18 -0.10 11.25
C TYR A 137 -5.66 -1.29 10.43
N PHE A 138 -4.34 -1.43 10.38
CA PHE A 138 -3.63 -2.59 9.85
C PHE A 138 -2.78 -3.17 10.98
N GLY A 139 -2.93 -4.46 11.25
CA GLY A 139 -2.26 -5.14 12.36
C GLY A 139 -3.25 -5.90 13.24
N HIS A 140 -2.77 -7.00 13.82
CA HIS A 140 -3.47 -7.79 14.82
C HIS A 140 -2.44 -8.66 15.56
N GLN A 141 -2.83 -9.28 16.67
CA GLN A 141 -1.93 -10.03 17.57
C GLN A 141 -1.08 -11.11 16.88
N SER A 142 -1.53 -11.64 15.74
CA SER A 142 -0.88 -12.70 14.97
C SER A 142 -0.26 -12.25 13.65
N LEU A 143 -0.24 -10.94 13.37
CA LEU A 143 0.42 -10.35 12.22
C LEU A 143 1.77 -9.77 12.62
N ASN A 144 2.76 -9.87 11.76
CA ASN A 144 4.02 -9.17 11.93
C ASN A 144 3.84 -7.66 11.71
N LYS A 145 4.70 -6.85 12.34
CA LYS A 145 4.58 -5.38 12.24
C LYS A 145 4.97 -4.92 10.85
N SER A 146 5.98 -5.54 10.23
CA SER A 146 6.34 -5.24 8.83
C SER A 146 5.17 -5.52 7.88
N ASP A 147 4.48 -6.65 8.04
CA ASP A 147 3.32 -7.02 7.21
C ASP A 147 2.17 -6.02 7.38
N ALA A 148 1.94 -5.53 8.60
CA ALA A 148 0.96 -4.46 8.83
C ALA A 148 1.31 -3.18 8.05
N ILE A 149 2.59 -2.80 8.02
CA ILE A 149 3.07 -1.65 7.24
C ILE A 149 2.93 -1.90 5.73
N ILE A 150 3.38 -3.06 5.24
CA ILE A 150 3.33 -3.44 3.82
C ILE A 150 1.87 -3.43 3.33
N ASN A 151 0.95 -4.02 4.11
CA ASN A 151 -0.47 -4.02 3.79
C ASN A 151 -1.06 -2.60 3.71
N ALA A 152 -0.71 -1.71 4.65
CA ALA A 152 -1.14 -0.32 4.63
C ALA A 152 -0.60 0.44 3.40
N LEU A 153 0.67 0.26 3.06
CA LEU A 153 1.31 0.86 1.88
C LEU A 153 0.68 0.36 0.57
N ASN A 154 0.44 -0.94 0.46
CA ASN A 154 -0.23 -1.54 -0.70
C ASN A 154 -1.66 -0.98 -0.84
N ALA A 155 -2.44 -0.98 0.24
CA ALA A 155 -3.81 -0.48 0.24
C ALA A 155 -3.90 0.98 -0.18
N ALA A 156 -3.05 1.83 0.40
CA ALA A 156 -2.99 3.25 0.09
C ALA A 156 -2.54 3.51 -1.36
N SER A 157 -1.54 2.77 -1.84
CA SER A 157 -1.03 2.90 -3.21
C SER A 157 -2.07 2.48 -4.24
N MET A 158 -2.78 1.37 -4.00
CA MET A 158 -3.88 0.91 -4.84
C MET A 158 -5.04 1.91 -4.84
N MET A 159 -5.34 2.55 -3.71
CA MET A 159 -6.34 3.61 -3.64
C MET A 159 -5.94 4.84 -4.47
N GLN A 160 -4.68 5.25 -4.46
CA GLN A 160 -4.23 6.36 -5.30
C GLN A 160 -4.21 6.00 -6.80
N SER A 161 -3.81 4.77 -7.13
CA SER A 161 -3.89 4.25 -8.50
C SER A 161 -5.32 4.23 -9.01
N TYR A 162 -6.26 3.73 -8.21
CA TYR A 162 -7.70 3.77 -8.48
C TYR A 162 -8.21 5.19 -8.72
N ASN A 163 -7.79 6.13 -7.86
CA ASN A 163 -8.18 7.53 -8.01
C ASN A 163 -7.63 8.17 -9.29
N LYS A 164 -6.39 7.85 -9.67
CA LYS A 164 -5.74 8.38 -10.88
C LYS A 164 -6.35 7.81 -12.16
N HIS A 165 -6.61 6.51 -12.21
CA HIS A 165 -6.94 5.83 -13.46
C HIS A 165 -8.45 5.61 -13.68
N THR A 166 -9.23 5.46 -12.62
CA THR A 166 -10.67 5.21 -12.72
C THR A 166 -11.47 6.43 -12.29
N LEU A 167 -11.27 6.94 -11.07
CA LEU A 167 -12.06 8.10 -10.62
C LEU A 167 -11.78 9.35 -11.45
N SER A 168 -10.51 9.73 -11.66
CA SER A 168 -10.22 10.97 -12.40
C SER A 168 -10.78 10.95 -13.82
N LYS A 169 -10.64 9.81 -14.51
CA LYS A 169 -11.24 9.59 -15.84
C LYS A 169 -12.75 9.73 -15.81
N PHE A 170 -13.42 9.09 -14.84
CA PHE A 170 -14.86 9.23 -14.67
C PHE A 170 -15.30 10.68 -14.44
N PHE A 171 -14.61 11.42 -13.57
CA PHE A 171 -14.95 12.83 -13.33
C PHE A 171 -14.73 13.68 -14.58
N GLU A 172 -13.63 13.48 -15.30
CA GLU A 172 -13.31 14.21 -16.53
C GLU A 172 -14.31 13.94 -17.67
N GLU A 173 -14.70 12.69 -17.89
CA GLU A 173 -15.69 12.30 -18.91
C GLU A 173 -17.09 12.89 -18.65
N ASN A 174 -17.32 13.41 -17.45
CA ASN A 174 -18.60 13.99 -17.02
C ASN A 174 -18.49 15.49 -16.70
N ASP A 175 -17.44 16.16 -17.21
CA ASP A 175 -17.18 17.59 -17.01
C ASP A 175 -17.09 18.00 -15.52
N LEU A 176 -16.72 17.05 -14.64
CA LEU A 176 -16.55 17.27 -13.22
C LEU A 176 -15.07 17.43 -12.86
N SER A 177 -14.78 18.26 -11.86
CA SER A 177 -13.42 18.37 -11.34
C SER A 177 -13.03 17.07 -10.60
N PRO A 178 -11.93 16.40 -10.98
CA PRO A 178 -11.49 15.18 -10.31
C PRO A 178 -11.29 15.37 -8.82
N LEU A 179 -11.85 14.46 -8.03
CA LEU A 179 -11.63 14.43 -6.60
C LEU A 179 -10.19 14.07 -6.27
N LYS A 180 -9.73 14.61 -5.15
CA LYS A 180 -8.34 14.49 -4.73
C LYS A 180 -8.29 13.78 -3.40
N ILE A 181 -7.46 12.75 -3.29
CA ILE A 181 -7.39 11.91 -2.10
C ILE A 181 -6.07 12.18 -1.38
N LYS A 182 -6.16 12.36 -0.07
CA LYS A 182 -5.02 12.56 0.82
C LYS A 182 -4.97 11.39 1.78
N ILE A 183 -3.82 10.74 1.90
CA ILE A 183 -3.63 9.61 2.82
C ILE A 183 -2.46 9.90 3.75
N GLY A 184 -2.61 9.52 5.02
CA GLY A 184 -1.57 9.54 6.05
C GLY A 184 -1.46 8.17 6.72
N ILE A 185 -0.23 7.69 6.93
CA ILE A 185 0.05 6.39 7.53
C ILE A 185 1.15 6.53 8.57
N ASP A 186 0.92 5.98 9.76
CA ASP A 186 1.95 5.83 10.78
C ASP A 186 1.73 4.57 11.60
N ILE A 187 2.78 4.09 12.27
CA ILE A 187 2.74 2.90 13.12
C ILE A 187 3.33 3.21 14.49
N GLY A 188 2.63 2.76 15.53
CA GLY A 188 3.12 2.76 16.91
C GLY A 188 3.42 1.35 17.38
N ASP A 189 4.46 1.21 18.19
CA ASP A 189 4.87 -0.04 18.81
C ASP A 189 3.89 -0.48 19.93
N ASP A 190 4.03 -1.73 20.40
CA ASP A 190 3.25 -2.25 21.54
C ASP A 190 3.33 -1.32 22.75
N SER A 191 4.52 -0.80 23.03
CA SER A 191 4.74 0.11 24.17
C SER A 191 4.15 1.52 24.00
N GLU A 192 3.65 1.87 22.80
CA GLU A 192 3.17 3.22 22.46
C GLU A 192 1.72 3.24 21.96
N VAL A 193 1.03 2.10 22.02
CA VAL A 193 -0.36 1.96 21.58
C VAL A 193 -1.15 1.23 22.66
N MET A 194 -1.92 1.99 23.44
CA MET A 194 -2.82 1.46 24.45
C MET A 194 -4.24 1.42 23.91
N TRP A 195 -4.84 0.24 23.85
CA TRP A 195 -6.24 0.04 23.54
C TRP A 195 -7.08 0.10 24.80
N SER A 196 -8.18 0.83 24.75
CA SER A 196 -9.03 1.04 25.90
C SER A 196 -10.44 1.43 25.48
N GLU A 197 -11.41 1.16 26.36
CA GLU A 197 -12.76 1.66 26.21
C GLU A 197 -12.82 3.12 26.69
N TYR A 198 -13.26 4.01 25.81
CA TYR A 198 -13.52 5.42 26.12
C TYR A 198 -15.03 5.65 26.17
N GLY A 199 -15.50 6.49 27.08
CA GLY A 199 -16.90 6.91 27.12
C GLY A 199 -17.53 6.83 28.50
N ILE A 200 -18.85 6.80 28.53
CA ILE A 200 -19.65 6.69 29.76
C ILE A 200 -20.86 5.79 29.52
N ASP A 201 -21.16 4.92 30.49
CA ASP A 201 -22.26 3.96 30.46
C ASP A 201 -22.30 3.15 29.14
N ASN A 202 -23.38 3.27 28.36
CA ASN A 202 -23.57 2.57 27.09
C ASN A 202 -23.11 3.41 25.87
N ILE A 203 -22.45 4.55 26.11
CA ILE A 203 -21.93 5.44 25.07
C ILE A 203 -20.41 5.30 25.10
N THR A 204 -19.94 4.12 24.68
CA THR A 204 -18.53 3.76 24.70
C THR A 204 -17.99 3.40 23.32
N GLU A 205 -16.68 3.51 23.20
CA GLU A 205 -15.94 3.12 22.03
C GLU A 205 -14.56 2.59 22.42
N VAL A 206 -14.22 1.40 21.91
CA VAL A 206 -12.87 0.85 22.02
C VAL A 206 -11.98 1.52 20.98
N THR A 207 -10.93 2.21 21.42
CA THR A 207 -10.06 2.96 20.52
C THR A 207 -8.61 2.94 20.99
N SER A 208 -7.68 3.22 20.08
CA SER A 208 -6.25 3.30 20.39
C SER A 208 -5.89 4.67 20.96
N THR A 209 -5.20 4.70 22.08
CA THR A 209 -4.50 5.85 22.64
C THR A 209 -3.05 5.76 22.21
N SER A 210 -2.66 6.55 21.20
CA SER A 210 -1.28 6.58 20.70
C SER A 210 -0.97 7.90 20.00
N ILE A 211 0.23 8.44 20.26
CA ILE A 211 0.73 9.57 19.49
C ILE A 211 0.87 9.21 18.01
N HIS A 212 1.21 7.96 17.67
CA HIS A 212 1.33 7.52 16.29
C HIS A 212 -0.02 7.47 15.57
N THR A 213 -1.10 7.08 16.26
CA THR A 213 -2.46 7.19 15.71
C THR A 213 -2.82 8.66 15.40
N ASP A 214 -2.52 9.58 16.31
CA ASP A 214 -2.74 11.02 16.09
C ASP A 214 -1.86 11.59 14.95
N LEU A 215 -0.62 11.10 14.84
CA LEU A 215 0.31 11.50 13.79
C LEU A 215 -0.18 11.02 12.43
N ALA A 216 -0.75 9.82 12.29
CA ALA A 216 -1.35 9.36 11.03
C ALA A 216 -2.42 10.33 10.50
N ALA A 217 -3.29 10.85 11.38
CA ALA A 217 -4.27 11.87 11.01
C ALA A 217 -3.59 13.22 10.62
N LYS A 218 -2.56 13.64 11.34
CA LYS A 218 -1.79 14.86 11.00
C LYS A 218 -1.04 14.72 9.67
N LEU A 219 -0.48 13.54 9.39
CA LEU A 219 0.19 13.21 8.12
C LEU A 219 -0.80 13.31 6.97
N GLN A 220 -2.03 12.76 7.12
CA GLN A 220 -3.10 12.90 6.13
C GLN A 220 -3.40 14.37 5.86
N SER A 221 -3.57 15.17 6.92
CA SER A 221 -3.83 16.60 6.82
C SER A 221 -2.67 17.37 6.14
N LYS A 222 -1.42 16.96 6.35
CA LYS A 222 -0.24 17.55 5.69
C LYS A 222 0.07 16.99 4.30
N SER A 223 -0.54 15.87 3.92
CA SER A 223 -0.29 15.20 2.65
C SER A 223 -0.64 16.10 1.45
N PRO A 224 0.15 16.15 0.37
CA PRO A 224 -0.31 16.76 -0.88
C PRO A 224 -1.53 16.02 -1.46
N ARG A 225 -2.25 16.68 -2.36
CA ARG A 225 -3.36 16.05 -3.10
C ARG A 225 -2.86 14.87 -3.93
N ASN A 226 -3.57 13.75 -3.91
CA ASN A 226 -3.22 12.50 -4.62
C ASN A 226 -1.88 11.89 -4.20
N LYS A 227 -1.45 12.17 -2.96
CA LYS A 227 -0.22 11.63 -2.38
C LYS A 227 -0.49 10.93 -1.06
N ILE A 228 0.49 10.16 -0.62
CA ILE A 228 0.51 9.44 0.64
C ILE A 228 1.63 10.06 1.47
N MET A 229 1.34 10.41 2.71
CA MET A 229 2.34 10.87 3.67
C MET A 229 2.58 9.76 4.68
N ILE A 230 3.84 9.40 4.91
CA ILE A 230 4.23 8.33 5.83
C ILE A 230 5.06 8.90 6.99
N GLY A 231 4.89 8.34 8.18
CA GLY A 231 5.67 8.65 9.37
C GLY A 231 7.06 8.00 9.37
N GLU A 232 7.94 8.49 10.24
CA GLU A 232 9.33 8.03 10.37
C GLU A 232 9.46 6.51 10.61
N ASN A 233 8.59 5.95 11.44
CA ASN A 233 8.58 4.53 11.75
C ASN A 233 8.31 3.65 10.53
N ILE A 234 7.51 4.12 9.58
CA ILE A 234 7.11 3.34 8.40
C ILE A 234 8.32 2.96 7.55
N TYR A 235 9.12 3.96 7.14
CA TYR A 235 10.25 3.71 6.25
C TYR A 235 11.49 3.20 6.98
N LYS A 236 11.68 3.55 8.26
CA LYS A 236 12.82 3.05 9.05
C LYS A 236 12.68 1.58 9.46
N TYR A 237 11.47 1.17 9.85
CA TYR A 237 11.23 -0.21 10.28
C TYR A 237 11.38 -1.19 9.13
N LEU A 238 10.94 -0.80 7.93
CA LEU A 238 11.09 -1.57 6.70
C LEU A 238 12.43 -1.36 5.97
N ASP A 239 13.28 -0.44 6.45
CA ASP A 239 14.51 -0.01 5.77
C ASP A 239 14.30 0.32 4.28
N LEU A 240 13.26 1.10 4.00
CA LEU A 240 12.88 1.45 2.64
C LEU A 240 13.90 2.43 2.04
N SER A 241 14.30 2.16 0.81
CA SER A 241 15.14 3.07 0.01
C SER A 241 14.48 4.43 -0.18
N ASP A 242 15.30 5.49 -0.10
CA ASP A 242 14.93 6.87 -0.41
C ASP A 242 14.37 7.03 -1.85
N GLU A 243 14.53 6.03 -2.74
CA GLU A 243 13.91 6.09 -4.07
C GLU A 243 12.38 6.12 -4.03
N PHE A 244 11.78 5.58 -2.97
CA PHE A 244 10.33 5.43 -2.80
C PHE A 244 9.67 6.57 -2.04
N PHE A 245 10.43 7.58 -1.59
CA PHE A 245 9.84 8.70 -0.89
C PHE A 245 10.70 9.96 -0.96
N GLU A 246 10.05 11.10 -0.84
CA GLU A 246 10.71 12.41 -0.92
C GLU A 246 10.39 13.28 0.29
N VAL A 247 11.28 14.23 0.56
CA VAL A 247 11.02 15.28 1.54
C VAL A 247 9.98 16.22 0.97
N LYS A 248 8.93 16.52 1.74
CA LYS A 248 7.91 17.48 1.33
C LYS A 248 8.54 18.87 1.20
N THR A 249 8.28 19.55 0.09
CA THR A 249 8.68 20.95 -0.13
C THR A 249 7.46 21.85 -0.21
N VAL A 250 7.59 23.07 0.31
CA VAL A 250 6.56 24.11 0.26
C VAL A 250 7.20 25.44 -0.10
N ILE A 251 6.48 26.27 -0.85
CA ILE A 251 6.94 27.62 -1.17
C ILE A 251 6.59 28.54 0.01
N LYS A 252 7.60 29.15 0.63
CA LYS A 252 7.46 30.19 1.66
C LYS A 252 8.26 31.41 1.22
N ASP A 253 7.61 32.56 1.14
CA ASP A 253 8.23 33.83 0.73
C ASP A 253 9.00 33.77 -0.61
N GLY A 254 8.52 32.94 -1.55
CA GLY A 254 9.13 32.76 -2.86
C GLY A 254 10.25 31.71 -2.92
N GLU A 255 10.64 31.14 -1.78
CA GLU A 255 11.68 30.12 -1.67
C GLU A 255 11.09 28.73 -1.41
N SER A 256 11.72 27.70 -1.99
CA SER A 256 11.36 26.30 -1.71
C SER A 256 11.99 25.89 -0.38
N VAL A 257 11.15 25.58 0.60
CA VAL A 257 11.57 25.16 1.94
C VAL A 257 11.11 23.73 2.19
N GLU A 258 12.01 22.91 2.74
CA GLU A 258 11.69 21.56 3.14
C GLU A 258 10.87 21.54 4.45
N GLU A 259 9.78 20.79 4.43
CA GLU A 259 8.95 20.52 5.60
C GLU A 259 9.18 19.06 6.01
N ARG A 260 10.13 18.83 6.94
CA ARG A 260 10.63 17.49 7.29
C ARG A 260 9.84 16.81 8.41
N TYR A 261 9.17 17.57 9.27
CA TYR A 261 8.61 17.07 10.52
C TYR A 261 7.08 17.21 10.55
N VAL A 262 6.40 16.16 10.98
CA VAL A 262 4.96 16.23 11.33
C VAL A 262 4.77 16.65 12.78
N LEU A 263 5.75 16.34 13.64
CA LEU A 263 5.84 16.77 15.03
C LEU A 263 7.19 17.45 15.26
N GLU A 264 7.13 18.70 15.72
CA GLU A 264 8.29 19.52 16.05
C GLU A 264 7.99 20.26 17.36
N GLU A 265 8.32 19.62 18.49
CA GLU A 265 8.18 20.22 19.82
C GLU A 265 9.55 20.39 20.47
N SER A 266 10.07 21.60 20.41
CA SER A 266 11.41 21.91 20.89
C SER A 266 11.58 21.73 22.40
N LYS A 267 10.51 21.93 23.19
CA LYS A 267 10.62 21.83 24.66
C LYS A 267 10.83 20.39 25.14
N SER A 268 10.12 19.44 24.54
CA SER A 268 10.26 18.01 24.85
C SER A 268 11.32 17.32 23.98
N HIS A 269 11.98 18.05 23.06
CA HIS A 269 12.88 17.49 22.05
C HIS A 269 12.24 16.37 21.21
N ALA A 270 10.91 16.44 21.03
CA ALA A 270 10.15 15.48 20.26
C ALA A 270 10.09 15.95 18.79
N TYR A 271 10.96 15.36 17.98
CA TYR A 271 10.99 15.55 16.53
C TYR A 271 10.65 14.22 15.87
N TYR A 272 9.63 14.23 15.01
CA TYR A 272 9.22 13.05 14.24
C TYR A 272 9.04 13.39 12.78
N GLN A 273 9.78 12.68 11.94
CA GLN A 273 9.86 12.98 10.52
C GLN A 273 8.62 12.50 9.75
N MET A 274 8.43 13.11 8.58
CA MET A 274 7.45 12.68 7.58
C MET A 274 8.07 12.66 6.19
N ARG A 275 7.52 11.82 5.30
CA ARG A 275 7.91 11.74 3.90
C ARG A 275 6.70 11.57 2.98
N VAL A 276 6.80 12.13 1.78
CA VAL A 276 5.82 11.89 0.71
C VAL A 276 6.20 10.58 0.03
N PHE A 277 5.37 9.55 0.17
CA PHE A 277 5.60 8.25 -0.45
C PHE A 277 5.23 8.25 -1.94
N ASP A 278 6.15 7.79 -2.78
CA ASP A 278 6.01 7.67 -4.22
C ASP A 278 5.33 6.34 -4.59
N TRP A 279 4.01 6.33 -4.44
CA TRP A 279 3.18 5.18 -4.74
C TRP A 279 3.28 4.72 -6.20
N GLU A 280 3.62 5.62 -7.13
CA GLU A 280 3.76 5.26 -8.55
C GLU A 280 5.02 4.43 -8.77
N LYS A 281 6.16 4.89 -8.26
CA LYS A 281 7.40 4.09 -8.29
C LYS A 281 7.24 2.78 -7.53
N TYR A 282 6.54 2.80 -6.40
CA TYR A 282 6.27 1.62 -5.60
C TYR A 282 5.46 0.56 -6.38
N LEU A 283 4.30 0.92 -6.96
CA LEU A 283 3.52 -0.02 -7.78
C LEU A 283 4.24 -0.42 -9.08
N ASN A 284 5.00 0.51 -9.68
CA ASN A 284 5.87 0.21 -10.81
C ASN A 284 7.03 -0.72 -10.46
N SER A 285 7.25 -1.05 -9.19
CA SER A 285 8.22 -2.06 -8.78
C SER A 285 7.69 -3.50 -8.87
N PHE A 286 6.37 -3.71 -8.95
CA PHE A 286 5.76 -5.04 -8.92
C PHE A 286 5.66 -5.63 -10.33
N SER A 287 6.30 -6.78 -10.61
CA SER A 287 6.31 -7.38 -11.95
C SER A 287 4.91 -7.72 -12.48
N PHE A 288 4.04 -8.18 -11.58
CA PHE A 288 2.68 -8.61 -11.94
C PHE A 288 1.75 -7.44 -12.30
N LEU A 289 2.14 -6.20 -11.99
CA LEU A 289 1.39 -5.02 -12.38
C LEU A 289 1.83 -4.54 -13.77
N PRO A 290 0.89 -4.46 -14.73
CA PRO A 290 1.26 -4.19 -16.12
C PRO A 290 1.78 -2.77 -16.31
N LYS A 291 3.04 -2.67 -16.77
CA LYS A 291 3.78 -1.42 -16.99
C LYS A 291 3.23 -0.58 -18.16
N THR A 292 3.48 0.72 -18.14
CA THR A 292 3.46 1.53 -19.38
C THR A 292 4.51 0.99 -20.34
N LYS A 293 4.22 0.95 -21.65
CA LYS A 293 5.16 0.44 -22.67
C LYS A 293 6.46 1.26 -22.67
N ASP A 294 7.45 0.82 -21.90
CA ASP A 294 8.80 1.36 -21.93
C ASP A 294 9.65 0.47 -22.82
N PHE A 295 9.96 0.94 -24.03
CA PHE A 295 11.03 0.52 -24.95
C PHE A 295 11.22 -0.98 -25.30
N ASN A 296 10.47 -1.90 -24.70
CA ASN A 296 10.63 -3.36 -24.83
C ASN A 296 9.60 -3.96 -25.79
N ASN A 297 10.03 -4.96 -26.54
CA ASN A 297 9.17 -5.68 -27.49
C ASN A 297 8.16 -6.62 -26.79
N TYR A 298 8.41 -6.96 -25.53
CA TYR A 298 7.60 -7.87 -24.73
C TYR A 298 7.30 -7.27 -23.34
N ILE A 299 6.16 -7.62 -22.76
CA ILE A 299 5.59 -7.00 -21.57
C ILE A 299 5.32 -8.04 -20.48
N SER A 300 5.76 -7.77 -19.25
CA SER A 300 5.39 -8.57 -18.08
C SER A 300 4.05 -8.10 -17.45
N PRO A 301 3.21 -9.00 -16.91
CA PRO A 301 3.36 -10.47 -16.86
C PRO A 301 2.80 -11.21 -18.09
N THR A 302 2.32 -10.52 -19.13
CA THR A 302 1.58 -11.15 -20.23
C THR A 302 2.44 -12.00 -21.16
N ASP A 303 3.58 -11.47 -21.62
CA ASP A 303 4.49 -12.16 -22.53
C ASP A 303 5.53 -13.00 -21.79
N PHE A 304 5.89 -12.57 -20.57
CA PHE A 304 6.83 -13.25 -19.69
C PHE A 304 6.63 -12.80 -18.24
N GLU A 305 7.07 -13.61 -17.27
CA GLU A 305 6.98 -13.27 -15.83
C GLU A 305 8.25 -13.71 -15.09
N VAL A 306 8.71 -12.88 -14.15
CA VAL A 306 9.72 -13.28 -13.16
C VAL A 306 9.00 -13.64 -11.86
N VAL A 307 9.00 -14.92 -11.50
CA VAL A 307 8.32 -15.44 -10.31
C VAL A 307 9.34 -15.75 -9.22
N CYS A 308 9.02 -15.39 -7.98
CA CYS A 308 9.84 -15.69 -6.82
C CYS A 308 9.31 -16.93 -6.10
N TYR A 309 10.22 -17.82 -5.72
CA TYR A 309 9.98 -18.96 -4.86
C TYR A 309 10.88 -18.90 -3.65
N VAL A 310 10.38 -19.36 -2.50
CA VAL A 310 11.11 -19.29 -1.23
C VAL A 310 11.03 -20.61 -0.49
N LYS A 311 12.06 -20.92 0.30
CA LYS A 311 12.03 -22.01 1.27
C LYS A 311 12.81 -21.62 2.53
N LYS A 312 12.32 -22.08 3.68
CA LYS A 312 12.91 -21.74 4.99
C LYS A 312 14.10 -22.65 5.31
N ASN A 313 13.92 -23.96 5.13
CA ASN A 313 14.98 -24.95 5.37
C ASN A 313 15.33 -25.70 4.08
N ASP A 314 16.50 -26.34 4.08
CA ASP A 314 16.95 -27.11 2.92
C ASP A 314 16.08 -28.31 2.58
N SER A 315 15.43 -28.90 3.59
CA SER A 315 14.46 -29.98 3.45
C SER A 315 13.12 -29.54 2.89
N ASP A 316 12.81 -28.25 2.92
CA ASP A 316 11.51 -27.74 2.55
C ASP A 316 11.37 -27.64 1.03
N GLN A 317 10.14 -27.77 0.55
CA GLN A 317 9.83 -27.48 -0.85
C GLN A 317 9.74 -25.97 -1.06
N TYR A 318 10.20 -25.52 -2.22
CA TYR A 318 9.99 -24.15 -2.65
C TYR A 318 8.50 -23.85 -2.79
N THR A 319 8.05 -22.75 -2.19
CA THR A 319 6.69 -22.22 -2.34
C THR A 319 6.74 -20.88 -3.04
N ARG A 320 5.70 -20.56 -3.83
CA ARG A 320 5.64 -19.26 -4.51
C ARG A 320 5.53 -18.14 -3.47
N TYR A 321 6.38 -17.14 -3.60
CA TYR A 321 6.26 -15.86 -2.90
C TYR A 321 5.57 -14.84 -3.81
N PHE A 322 4.51 -14.23 -3.31
CA PHE A 322 3.82 -13.15 -4.00
C PHE A 322 4.50 -11.83 -3.65
N GLN A 323 4.87 -11.05 -4.66
CA GLN A 323 5.63 -9.82 -4.43
C GLN A 323 4.85 -8.86 -3.56
N SER A 324 5.54 -8.33 -2.54
CA SER A 324 4.96 -7.38 -1.58
C SER A 324 3.72 -7.91 -0.84
N SER A 325 3.56 -9.23 -0.72
CA SER A 325 2.47 -9.83 0.08
C SER A 325 2.77 -9.82 1.58
N SER A 326 4.04 -10.02 1.93
CA SER A 326 4.56 -10.10 3.29
C SER A 326 6.08 -9.94 3.31
N SER A 327 6.68 -9.71 4.48
CA SER A 327 8.12 -9.81 4.68
C SER A 327 8.59 -11.27 4.73
N LEU A 328 9.84 -11.50 4.35
CA LEU A 328 10.55 -12.76 4.55
C LEU A 328 11.52 -12.64 5.73
N ASP A 329 11.68 -13.73 6.49
CA ASP A 329 12.72 -13.85 7.50
C ASP A 329 14.11 -13.81 6.83
N LYS A 330 15.13 -13.39 7.57
CA LYS A 330 16.54 -13.57 7.15
C LYS A 330 16.93 -15.06 7.14
N GLY A 331 17.87 -15.41 6.27
CA GLY A 331 18.43 -16.77 6.11
C GLY A 331 17.59 -17.72 5.26
N MET A 332 16.47 -17.27 4.67
CA MET A 332 15.67 -18.05 3.74
C MET A 332 16.38 -18.15 2.39
N LYS A 333 16.17 -19.26 1.67
CA LYS A 333 16.61 -19.40 0.29
C LYS A 333 15.52 -18.92 -0.65
N VAL A 334 15.92 -18.13 -1.65
CA VAL A 334 15.02 -17.56 -2.66
C VAL A 334 15.49 -17.98 -4.05
N MET A 335 14.54 -18.26 -4.94
CA MET A 335 14.79 -18.60 -6.33
C MET A 335 13.88 -17.74 -7.20
N PHE A 336 14.47 -17.02 -8.14
CA PHE A 336 13.74 -16.27 -9.15
C PHE A 336 13.75 -17.07 -10.44
N GLU A 337 12.60 -17.28 -11.05
CA GLU A 337 12.44 -18.06 -12.28
C GLU A 337 11.76 -17.22 -13.36
N LEU A 338 12.30 -17.28 -14.58
CA LEU A 338 11.77 -16.61 -15.76
C LEU A 338 10.83 -17.56 -16.51
N PHE A 339 9.55 -17.18 -16.61
CA PHE A 339 8.57 -17.84 -17.46
C PHE A 339 8.44 -17.08 -18.78
N ASN A 340 8.62 -17.78 -19.91
CA ASN A 340 8.52 -17.22 -21.25
C ASN A 340 7.22 -17.68 -21.94
N TYR A 341 6.14 -16.92 -21.78
CA TYR A 341 4.82 -17.28 -22.33
C TYR A 341 4.69 -16.99 -23.83
N ALA A 342 5.37 -15.95 -24.31
CA ALA A 342 5.31 -15.51 -25.71
C ALA A 342 6.29 -16.27 -26.65
N ASN A 343 7.01 -17.29 -26.14
CA ASN A 343 8.07 -17.98 -26.89
C ASN A 343 9.10 -17.00 -27.49
N MET A 344 9.52 -16.02 -26.70
CA MET A 344 10.52 -15.03 -27.09
C MET A 344 11.80 -15.71 -27.57
N PRO A 345 12.48 -15.19 -28.61
CA PRO A 345 13.77 -15.71 -29.05
C PRO A 345 14.86 -15.27 -28.07
N ILE A 346 15.08 -16.03 -26.99
CA ILE A 346 16.07 -15.74 -25.96
C ILE A 346 17.43 -16.28 -26.40
N GLY A 347 18.42 -15.38 -26.51
CA GLY A 347 19.82 -15.72 -26.74
C GLY A 347 20.67 -15.67 -25.47
N ASN A 348 20.32 -14.81 -24.51
CA ASN A 348 21.00 -14.74 -23.21
C ASN A 348 20.07 -14.13 -22.14
N ILE A 349 20.31 -14.48 -20.88
CA ILE A 349 19.60 -13.96 -19.69
C ILE A 349 20.66 -13.46 -18.71
N LYS A 350 20.47 -12.25 -18.18
CA LYS A 350 21.33 -11.71 -17.11
C LYS A 350 20.49 -11.34 -15.89
N TRP A 351 20.94 -11.81 -14.74
CA TRP A 351 20.35 -11.52 -13.45
C TRP A 351 21.18 -10.49 -12.70
N ARG A 352 20.53 -9.48 -12.14
CA ARG A 352 21.19 -8.42 -11.35
C ARG A 352 20.49 -8.27 -10.01
N VAL A 353 21.25 -8.42 -8.94
CA VAL A 353 20.81 -8.09 -7.58
C VAL A 353 20.90 -6.59 -7.40
N VAL A 354 19.88 -6.00 -6.80
CA VAL A 354 19.84 -4.61 -6.36
C VAL A 354 19.41 -4.61 -4.89
N ASN A 355 20.37 -4.33 -4.02
CA ASN A 355 20.16 -4.27 -2.59
C ASN A 355 19.95 -2.82 -2.12
N TYR A 356 19.13 -2.68 -1.09
CA TYR A 356 18.88 -1.41 -0.41
C TYR A 356 18.95 -1.61 1.10
N GLY A 357 18.91 -0.51 1.85
CA GLY A 357 18.86 -0.51 3.30
C GLY A 357 20.25 -0.43 3.95
N ASP A 358 20.25 0.08 5.17
CA ASP A 358 21.44 0.39 5.96
C ASP A 358 22.35 -0.84 6.15
N GLU A 359 21.76 -2.02 6.33
CA GLU A 359 22.51 -3.27 6.55
C GLU A 359 23.29 -3.70 5.30
N ALA A 360 22.67 -3.57 4.12
CA ALA A 360 23.33 -3.90 2.85
C ALA A 360 24.45 -2.89 2.56
N GLU A 361 24.22 -1.60 2.80
CA GLU A 361 25.23 -0.54 2.63
C GLU A 361 26.47 -0.73 3.51
N GLN A 362 26.29 -1.30 4.70
CA GLN A 362 27.38 -1.56 5.64
C GLN A 362 28.12 -2.87 5.34
N SER A 363 27.42 -3.86 4.77
CA SER A 363 27.93 -5.23 4.60
C SER A 363 28.51 -5.48 3.21
N GLU A 364 27.98 -4.82 2.17
CA GLU A 364 28.35 -5.04 0.78
C GLU A 364 29.20 -3.88 0.24
N LYS A 365 30.18 -4.20 -0.58
CA LYS A 365 30.96 -3.18 -1.30
C LYS A 365 30.18 -2.56 -2.45
N ASP A 366 29.41 -3.39 -3.15
CA ASP A 366 28.61 -3.02 -4.32
C ASP A 366 27.16 -3.47 -4.06
N LEU A 367 26.23 -2.52 -4.00
CA LEU A 367 24.80 -2.80 -3.78
C LEU A 367 24.12 -3.37 -5.03
N GLU A 368 24.75 -3.21 -6.19
CA GLU A 368 24.26 -3.70 -7.46
C GLU A 368 25.32 -4.58 -8.13
N TYR A 369 24.98 -5.84 -8.39
CA TYR A 369 25.91 -6.77 -9.01
C TYR A 369 25.20 -7.83 -9.86
N TYR A 370 25.89 -8.27 -10.92
CA TYR A 370 25.40 -9.32 -11.80
C TYR A 370 25.76 -10.70 -11.28
N MET A 371 24.79 -11.61 -11.33
CA MET A 371 24.92 -13.01 -10.94
C MET A 371 25.51 -13.83 -12.09
N LYS A 372 26.84 -13.74 -12.28
CA LYS A 372 27.54 -14.37 -13.41
C LYS A 372 27.38 -15.88 -13.49
N ASP A 373 27.28 -16.54 -12.34
CA ASP A 373 27.10 -17.99 -12.27
C ASP A 373 25.74 -18.46 -12.79
N PHE A 374 24.78 -17.54 -12.96
CA PHE A 374 23.45 -17.78 -13.50
C PHE A 374 23.23 -17.09 -14.86
N GLU A 375 24.29 -16.59 -15.52
CA GLU A 375 24.14 -16.01 -16.86
C GLU A 375 23.72 -17.08 -17.87
N GLY A 376 22.63 -16.81 -18.60
CA GLY A 376 22.00 -17.74 -19.54
C GLY A 376 20.99 -18.69 -18.90
N GLU A 377 20.93 -18.78 -17.58
CA GLU A 377 19.98 -19.64 -16.86
C GLU A 377 18.60 -18.99 -16.74
N TYR A 378 17.55 -19.81 -16.80
CA TYR A 378 16.16 -19.38 -16.62
C TYR A 378 15.79 -19.16 -15.14
N PHE A 379 16.74 -19.37 -14.24
CA PHE A 379 16.55 -19.13 -12.81
C PHE A 379 17.80 -18.50 -12.20
N CYS A 380 17.63 -17.88 -11.04
CA CYS A 380 18.71 -17.38 -10.20
C CYS A 380 18.39 -17.63 -8.73
N GLU A 381 19.31 -18.26 -8.00
CA GLU A 381 19.15 -18.47 -6.56
C GLU A 381 19.88 -17.40 -5.75
N GLN A 382 19.30 -17.04 -4.60
CA GLN A 382 19.89 -16.17 -3.59
C GLN A 382 19.34 -16.49 -2.19
N SER A 383 19.67 -15.68 -1.20
CA SER A 383 19.24 -15.80 0.18
C SER A 383 18.83 -14.43 0.73
N THR A 384 17.96 -14.43 1.73
CA THR A 384 17.51 -13.21 2.40
C THR A 384 18.52 -12.79 3.48
N ALA A 385 19.31 -11.75 3.24
CA ALA A 385 20.40 -11.38 4.15
C ALA A 385 20.12 -10.10 4.95
N TYR A 386 19.55 -9.10 4.30
CA TYR A 386 19.48 -7.73 4.81
C TYR A 386 18.02 -7.31 4.95
N THR A 387 17.69 -6.58 6.02
CA THR A 387 16.36 -5.97 6.14
C THR A 387 16.21 -4.86 5.09
N GLY A 388 15.08 -4.84 4.37
CA GLY A 388 14.86 -3.90 3.28
C GLY A 388 13.87 -4.42 2.22
N LEU A 389 13.61 -3.58 1.21
CA LEU A 389 12.95 -3.98 -0.03
C LEU A 389 13.99 -4.15 -1.13
N HIS A 390 14.32 -5.40 -1.49
CA HIS A 390 15.38 -5.74 -2.43
C HIS A 390 14.81 -6.20 -3.77
N PHE A 391 15.60 -6.12 -4.83
CA PHE A 391 15.15 -6.53 -6.17
C PHE A 391 16.11 -7.50 -6.85
N MET A 392 15.53 -8.49 -7.51
CA MET A 392 16.18 -9.25 -8.57
C MET A 392 15.69 -8.73 -9.91
N GLU A 393 16.59 -8.17 -10.72
CA GLU A 393 16.29 -7.76 -12.09
C GLU A 393 16.67 -8.85 -13.09
N CYS A 394 15.81 -9.09 -14.08
CA CYS A 394 16.04 -10.01 -15.18
C CYS A 394 16.13 -9.24 -16.49
N TYR A 395 17.24 -9.39 -17.20
CA TYR A 395 17.49 -8.79 -18.52
C TYR A 395 17.54 -9.90 -19.57
N ILE A 396 16.71 -9.78 -20.60
CA ILE A 396 16.51 -10.80 -21.63
C ILE A 396 17.01 -10.27 -22.97
N TYR A 397 18.00 -10.94 -23.54
CA TYR A 397 18.62 -10.58 -24.81
C TYR A 397 18.25 -11.60 -25.89
N ASN A 398 18.10 -11.14 -27.13
CA ASN A 398 17.94 -12.02 -28.28
C ASN A 398 19.29 -12.63 -28.74
N PRO A 399 19.31 -13.57 -29.72
CA PRO A 399 20.55 -14.15 -30.25
C PRO A 399 21.52 -13.12 -30.87
N GLU A 400 21.04 -11.95 -31.23
CA GLU A 400 21.84 -10.83 -31.74
C GLU A 400 22.38 -9.93 -30.61
N SER A 401 22.25 -10.34 -29.34
CA SER A 401 22.67 -9.60 -28.15
C SER A 401 21.93 -8.26 -27.93
N LYS A 402 20.75 -8.08 -28.52
CA LYS A 402 19.88 -6.93 -28.28
C LYS A 402 18.94 -7.22 -27.10
N LEU A 403 18.85 -6.28 -26.15
CA LEU A 403 17.87 -6.34 -25.07
C LEU A 403 16.45 -6.28 -25.66
N ILE A 404 15.63 -7.30 -25.39
CA ILE A 404 14.26 -7.41 -25.90
C ILE A 404 13.20 -7.27 -24.79
N ALA A 405 13.58 -7.57 -23.55
CA ALA A 405 12.73 -7.46 -22.39
C ALA A 405 13.56 -7.29 -21.10
N LYS A 406 12.98 -6.59 -20.13
CA LYS A 406 13.49 -6.45 -18.76
C LYS A 406 12.31 -6.39 -17.80
N ASP A 407 12.45 -7.03 -16.65
CA ASP A 407 11.59 -6.75 -15.49
C ASP A 407 12.35 -6.98 -14.17
N ARG A 408 11.71 -6.68 -13.04
CA ARG A 408 12.26 -6.91 -11.70
C ARG A 408 11.23 -7.50 -10.75
N SER A 409 11.70 -8.32 -9.82
CA SER A 409 10.90 -8.92 -8.74
C SER A 409 11.41 -8.43 -7.39
N GLY A 410 10.52 -7.80 -6.62
CA GLY A 410 10.83 -7.26 -5.30
C GLY A 410 10.51 -8.23 -4.16
N ILE A 411 11.37 -8.26 -3.14
CA ILE A 411 11.14 -9.00 -1.89
C ILE A 411 11.34 -8.07 -0.69
N TYR A 412 10.41 -8.10 0.26
CA TYR A 412 10.62 -7.53 1.58
C TYR A 412 11.34 -8.54 2.46
N ILE A 413 12.34 -8.09 3.20
CA ILE A 413 13.03 -8.87 4.23
C ILE A 413 12.94 -8.07 5.52
N ASN A 414 12.53 -8.71 6.62
CA ASN A 414 12.49 -8.10 7.94
C ASN A 414 12.69 -9.17 9.01
N ASP A 415 13.41 -8.82 10.07
CA ASP A 415 13.66 -9.68 11.22
C ASP A 415 12.84 -9.30 12.47
N GLU A 416 11.95 -8.30 12.35
CA GLU A 416 11.04 -7.79 13.39
C GLU A 416 11.71 -7.27 14.67
N ILE A 417 13.03 -7.00 14.63
CA ILE A 417 13.79 -6.54 15.81
C ILE A 417 14.15 -5.05 15.77
N ARG A 418 13.83 -4.34 14.68
CA ARG A 418 14.15 -2.91 14.56
C ARG A 418 13.31 -2.09 15.55
N ASP A 419 13.95 -1.21 16.29
CA ASP A 419 13.25 -0.33 17.23
C ASP A 419 12.46 0.76 16.50
N PHE A 420 11.23 1.01 16.96
CA PHE A 420 10.49 2.19 16.61
C PHE A 420 11.03 3.44 17.31
N ARG A 421 10.85 4.59 16.67
CA ARG A 421 11.16 5.88 17.26
C ARG A 421 10.17 6.19 18.37
N LYS A 422 10.63 6.01 19.62
CA LYS A 422 9.84 6.32 20.82
C LYS A 422 9.60 7.81 20.98
N LEU A 423 8.33 8.19 21.04
CA LEU A 423 7.88 9.56 21.28
C LEU A 423 7.13 9.70 22.61
N SER A 424 6.56 8.60 23.10
CA SER A 424 5.71 8.59 24.28
C SER A 424 6.55 8.63 25.57
N ILE A 425 6.07 9.37 26.56
CA ILE A 425 6.66 9.38 27.91
C ILE A 425 6.25 8.07 28.59
N THR A 426 7.22 7.26 29.02
CA THR A 426 6.93 6.02 29.76
C THR A 426 6.38 6.36 31.14
N GLU A 427 5.48 5.53 31.69
CA GLU A 427 4.84 5.79 33.00
C GLU A 427 5.85 5.99 34.15
N ASN A 428 7.08 5.48 34.00
CA ASN A 428 8.18 5.65 34.96
C ASN A 428 8.86 7.03 34.91
N TRP A 429 8.46 7.92 34.01
CA TRP A 429 8.89 9.32 34.01
C TRP A 429 8.08 10.11 35.04
N VAL A 430 8.36 9.86 36.31
CA VAL A 430 7.91 10.70 37.42
C VAL A 430 8.40 12.12 37.15
N LYS A 431 7.46 13.06 37.08
CA LYS A 431 7.68 14.51 37.03
C LYS A 431 8.86 14.90 37.92
N LYS A 432 9.98 15.30 37.32
CA LYS A 432 10.99 16.11 37.99
C LYS A 432 10.68 17.58 37.80
#